data_AF-A0A954T4J0-F1
#
_entry.id   AF-A0A954T4J0-F1
#
_cell.length_a   1.000
_cell.length_b   1.000
_cell.length_c   1.000
_cell.angle_alpha   90.00
_cell.angle_beta   90.00
_cell.angle_gamma   90.00
#
_symmetry.space_group_name_H-M   'P 1'
#
loop_
_entity.id
_entity.type
_entity.pdbx_description
1 polymer ?
#
loop_
_entity_poly.entity_id
_entity_poly.type
_entity_poly.pdbx_seq_one_letter_code
_entity_poly.pdbx_strand_id
1 'polypeptide(L)'
;MGSVRLGVGTEWLLDGRAFRIVRQTAAGQFVARDLTFQQEQSLTENEILSLYAAGRLRFAAGEEAPASSPARDVYELTTEQQRVLRDRWDAIEPLTRLERTPRRSDYRQRSAELEALGRPCSPRSLRRYFDRWARAGQDRMALVPATSRRGGRGRSRRTSLLERHPALRQFVDDAIRSVYLTTARRPVSAVTRRVLDDLARRNARLPADQAVPLPRVGLEPTT
;
A
#
# COMPACT_ATOMS: atom_id res chain seq x y z
N MET A 1 18.11 -31.45 14.35
CA MET A 1 17.64 -30.85 13.08
C MET A 1 16.24 -31.38 12.83
N GLY A 2 15.22 -30.51 12.79
CA GLY A 2 13.82 -30.95 12.66
C GLY A 2 13.58 -31.64 11.31
N SER A 3 12.86 -32.76 11.32
CA SER A 3 12.47 -33.45 10.09
C SER A 3 11.46 -32.60 9.32
N VAL A 4 11.86 -32.00 8.21
CA VAL A 4 10.92 -31.32 7.30
C VAL A 4 10.13 -32.41 6.57
N ARG A 5 8.84 -32.55 6.90
CA ARG A 5 7.95 -33.48 6.18
C ARG A 5 7.38 -32.78 4.95
N LEU A 6 7.78 -33.20 3.76
CA LEU A 6 7.25 -32.70 2.50
C LEU A 6 5.98 -33.48 2.13
N GLY A 7 4.90 -32.77 1.80
CA GLY A 7 3.63 -33.38 1.41
C GLY A 7 2.91 -32.60 0.31
N VAL A 8 1.89 -33.20 -0.28
CA VAL A 8 1.01 -32.50 -1.23
C VAL A 8 0.37 -31.30 -0.54
N GLY A 9 0.44 -30.13 -1.18
CA GLY A 9 -0.02 -28.87 -0.60
C GLY A 9 1.05 -28.07 0.15
N THR A 10 2.28 -28.59 0.31
CA THR A 10 3.39 -27.77 0.81
C THR A 10 3.71 -26.66 -0.19
N GLU A 11 3.76 -25.43 0.32
CA GLU A 11 4.09 -24.24 -0.46
C GLU A 11 5.44 -23.67 -0.01
N TRP A 12 6.24 -23.26 -0.99
CA TRP A 12 7.50 -22.58 -0.74
C TRP A 12 7.76 -21.47 -1.74
N LEU A 13 8.64 -20.57 -1.33
CA LEU A 13 9.17 -19.52 -2.19
C LEU A 13 10.58 -19.90 -2.64
N LEU A 14 10.79 -19.95 -3.96
CA LEU A 14 12.10 -20.12 -4.59
C LEU A 14 12.36 -18.91 -5.49
N ASP A 15 13.39 -18.13 -5.18
CA ASP A 15 13.79 -16.92 -5.92
C ASP A 15 12.61 -15.95 -6.20
N GLY A 16 11.69 -15.83 -5.24
CA GLY A 16 10.50 -14.95 -5.32
C GLY A 16 9.31 -15.55 -6.08
N ARG A 17 9.40 -16.78 -6.57
CA ARG A 17 8.29 -17.52 -7.18
C ARG A 17 7.68 -18.49 -6.19
N ALA A 18 6.36 -18.56 -6.18
CA ALA A 18 5.62 -19.47 -5.30
C ALA A 18 5.41 -20.80 -6.01
N PHE A 19 5.84 -21.88 -5.36
CA PHE A 19 5.65 -23.24 -5.82
C PHE A 19 4.80 -24.00 -4.82
N ARG A 20 3.93 -24.87 -5.33
CA ARG A 20 3.09 -25.76 -4.52
C ARG A 20 3.23 -27.19 -5.00
N ILE A 21 3.45 -28.15 -4.10
CA ILE A 21 3.37 -29.57 -4.46
C ILE A 21 1.92 -29.91 -4.81
N VAL A 22 1.68 -30.28 -6.06
CA VAL A 22 0.35 -30.66 -6.56
C VAL A 22 0.12 -32.16 -6.48
N ARG A 23 1.17 -32.95 -6.72
CA ARG A 23 1.10 -34.42 -6.62
C ARG A 23 2.46 -35.01 -6.30
N GLN A 24 2.44 -36.17 -5.68
CA GLN A 24 3.63 -37.00 -5.47
C GLN A 24 3.57 -38.16 -6.48
N THR A 25 4.59 -38.28 -7.34
CA THR A 25 4.61 -39.31 -8.40
C THR A 25 5.25 -40.61 -7.92
N ALA A 26 6.21 -40.53 -7.00
CA ALA A 26 6.86 -41.67 -6.36
C ALA A 26 7.39 -41.29 -4.97
N ALA A 27 7.86 -42.26 -4.18
CA ALA A 27 8.54 -41.97 -2.93
C ALA A 27 9.73 -41.02 -3.18
N GLY A 28 9.72 -39.83 -2.56
CA GLY A 28 10.76 -38.81 -2.74
C GLY A 28 10.71 -38.02 -4.06
N GLN A 29 9.67 -38.16 -4.88
CA GLN A 29 9.46 -37.37 -6.11
C GLN A 29 8.16 -36.58 -6.09
N PHE A 30 8.27 -35.27 -6.23
CA PHE A 30 7.16 -34.34 -6.13
C PHE A 30 7.01 -33.54 -7.43
N VAL A 31 5.77 -33.31 -7.84
CA VAL A 31 5.45 -32.35 -8.90
C VAL A 31 5.04 -31.06 -8.23
N ALA A 32 5.91 -30.07 -8.32
CA ALA A 32 5.66 -28.71 -7.87
C ALA A 32 5.11 -27.89 -9.04
N ARG A 33 4.01 -27.19 -8.83
CA ARG A 33 3.46 -26.23 -9.79
C ARG A 33 3.89 -24.84 -9.40
N ASP A 34 4.50 -24.14 -10.36
CA ASP A 34 4.72 -22.71 -10.28
C ASP A 34 3.36 -22.01 -10.31
N LEU A 35 2.99 -21.32 -9.23
CA LEU A 35 1.70 -20.65 -9.12
C LEU A 35 1.61 -19.40 -10.00
N THR A 36 2.74 -18.86 -10.46
CA THR A 36 2.82 -17.69 -11.35
C THR A 36 2.66 -18.07 -12.82
N PHE A 37 3.32 -19.16 -13.27
CA PHE A 37 3.33 -19.57 -14.68
C PHE A 37 2.49 -20.83 -14.97
N GLN A 38 1.91 -21.44 -13.93
CA GLN A 38 1.20 -22.72 -13.99
C GLN A 38 2.01 -23.87 -14.60
N GLN A 39 3.33 -23.74 -14.66
CA GLN A 39 4.21 -24.78 -15.14
C GLN A 39 4.43 -25.81 -14.03
N GLU A 40 4.28 -27.08 -14.39
CA GLU A 40 4.59 -28.19 -13.49
C GLU A 40 6.04 -28.60 -13.69
N GLN A 41 6.78 -28.70 -12.59
CA GLN A 41 8.13 -29.21 -12.56
C GLN A 41 8.22 -30.39 -11.61
N SER A 42 8.90 -31.45 -12.03
CA SER A 42 9.26 -32.56 -11.15
C SER A 42 10.53 -32.20 -10.39
N LEU A 43 10.48 -32.34 -9.06
CA LEU A 43 11.59 -32.11 -8.15
C LEU A 43 11.69 -33.28 -7.19
N THR A 44 12.91 -33.71 -6.91
CA THR A 44 13.18 -34.72 -5.89
C THR A 44 13.21 -34.08 -4.51
N GLU A 45 12.94 -34.88 -3.48
CA GLU A 45 13.06 -34.48 -2.08
C GLU A 45 14.45 -33.90 -1.76
N ASN A 46 15.52 -34.54 -2.26
CA ASN A 46 16.89 -34.09 -2.07
C ASN A 46 17.15 -32.73 -2.73
N GLU A 47 16.59 -32.45 -3.90
CA GLU A 47 16.71 -31.13 -4.54
C GLU A 47 16.01 -30.06 -3.72
N ILE A 48 14.79 -30.31 -3.24
CA ILE A 48 14.03 -29.36 -2.41
C ILE A 48 14.79 -29.07 -1.11
N LEU A 49 15.31 -30.11 -0.45
CA LEU A 49 16.10 -29.97 0.78
C LEU A 49 17.44 -29.28 0.54
N SER A 50 18.10 -29.53 -0.60
CA SER A 50 19.33 -28.84 -0.97
C SER A 50 19.12 -27.34 -1.21
N LEU A 51 18.00 -26.96 -1.85
CA LEU A 51 17.62 -25.56 -2.06
C LEU A 51 17.26 -24.85 -0.75
N TYR A 52 16.68 -25.58 0.20
CA TYR A 52 16.43 -25.09 1.56
C TYR A 52 17.73 -24.89 2.34
N ALA A 53 18.64 -25.88 2.32
CA ALA A 53 19.94 -25.79 2.98
C ALA A 53 20.80 -24.64 2.42
N ALA A 54 20.68 -24.36 1.12
CA ALA A 54 21.32 -23.23 0.46
C ALA A 54 20.65 -21.85 0.75
N GLY A 55 19.54 -21.83 1.50
CA GLY A 55 18.81 -20.59 1.86
C GLY A 55 18.04 -19.94 0.70
N ARG A 56 17.98 -20.61 -0.46
CA ARG A 56 17.26 -20.14 -1.66
C ARG A 56 15.77 -20.47 -1.62
N LEU A 57 15.40 -21.48 -0.84
CA LEU A 57 14.03 -21.91 -0.62
C LEU A 57 13.60 -21.56 0.81
N ARG A 58 12.44 -20.92 0.95
CA ARG A 58 11.78 -20.68 2.24
C ARG A 58 10.41 -21.33 2.26
N PHE A 59 10.19 -22.26 3.20
CA PHE A 59 8.86 -22.81 3.45
C PHE A 59 7.97 -21.74 4.08
N ALA A 60 6.72 -21.64 3.62
CA ALA A 60 5.71 -20.85 4.31
C ALA A 60 5.36 -21.59 5.61
N ALA A 61 6.03 -21.26 6.71
CA ALA A 61 5.71 -21.81 8.02
C ALA A 61 4.29 -21.37 8.39
N GLY A 62 3.43 -22.35 8.68
CA GLY A 62 2.06 -22.13 9.13
C GLY A 62 2.04 -21.51 10.52
N GLU A 63 2.21 -20.19 10.59
CA GLU A 63 1.72 -19.35 11.67
C GLU A 63 1.14 -18.09 11.04
N GLU A 64 -0.12 -17.83 11.40
CA GLU A 64 -1.02 -16.75 10.99
C GLU A 64 -0.31 -15.53 10.35
N ALA A 65 -0.22 -15.55 9.02
CA ALA A 65 0.14 -14.36 8.27
C ALA A 65 -0.97 -13.31 8.45
N PRO A 66 -0.64 -12.07 8.88
CA PRO A 66 -1.63 -10.99 8.87
C PRO A 66 -2.07 -10.83 7.43
N ALA A 67 -3.38 -10.94 7.18
CA ALA A 67 -4.02 -10.89 5.88
C ALA A 67 -3.26 -10.00 4.88
N SER A 68 -2.37 -10.63 4.11
CA SER A 68 -1.75 -9.98 2.97
C SER A 68 -2.90 -9.72 2.03
N SER A 69 -3.20 -8.44 1.81
CA SER A 69 -4.17 -8.03 0.80
C SER A 69 -3.91 -8.84 -0.48
N PRO A 70 -4.95 -9.36 -1.15
CA PRO A 70 -4.76 -10.14 -2.37
C PRO A 70 -3.86 -9.34 -3.31
N ALA A 71 -2.76 -9.94 -3.72
CA ALA A 71 -1.91 -9.39 -4.76
C ALA A 71 -2.85 -9.14 -5.95
N ARG A 72 -3.11 -7.87 -6.27
CA ARG A 72 -3.94 -7.53 -7.42
C ARG A 72 -3.25 -8.12 -8.63
N ASP A 73 -3.89 -9.09 -9.27
CA ASP A 73 -3.40 -9.60 -10.53
C ASP A 73 -3.38 -8.48 -11.56
N VAL A 74 -2.40 -8.52 -12.47
CA VAL A 74 -2.28 -7.57 -13.59
C VAL A 74 -3.58 -7.49 -14.40
N TYR A 75 -4.36 -8.58 -14.39
CA TYR A 75 -5.67 -8.72 -15.03
C TYR A 75 -6.80 -7.89 -14.39
N GLU A 76 -6.63 -7.42 -13.14
CA GLU A 76 -7.60 -6.53 -12.48
C GLU A 76 -7.35 -5.04 -12.77
N LEU A 77 -6.29 -4.72 -13.51
CA LEU A 77 -5.95 -3.33 -13.83
C LEU A 77 -6.85 -2.78 -14.93
N THR A 78 -7.34 -1.55 -14.75
CA THR A 78 -8.01 -0.82 -15.82
C THR A 78 -7.04 -0.54 -16.97
N THR A 79 -7.56 -0.34 -18.19
CA THR A 79 -6.76 0.02 -19.37
C THR A 79 -5.88 1.26 -19.13
N GLU A 80 -6.38 2.23 -18.36
CA GLU A 80 -5.61 3.40 -17.93
C GLU A 80 -4.45 3.03 -17.01
N GLN A 81 -4.70 2.16 -16.01
CA GLN A 81 -3.66 1.69 -15.09
C GLN A 81 -2.59 0.88 -15.82
N GLN A 82 -2.97 0.05 -16.79
CA GLN A 82 -2.05 -0.69 -17.65
C GLN A 82 -1.19 0.25 -18.50
N ARG A 83 -1.78 1.29 -19.09
CA ARG A 83 -1.03 2.32 -19.84
C ARG A 83 0.00 3.00 -18.94
N VAL A 84 -0.43 3.48 -17.78
CA VAL A 84 0.47 4.16 -16.83
C VAL A 84 1.56 3.24 -16.29
N LEU A 85 1.25 1.95 -16.08
CA LEU A 85 2.23 0.94 -15.70
C LEU A 85 3.31 0.79 -16.78
N ARG A 86 2.90 0.62 -18.05
CA ARG A 86 3.82 0.54 -19.19
C ARG A 86 4.67 1.80 -19.30
N ASP A 87 4.05 2.98 -19.32
CA ASP A 87 4.78 4.26 -19.43
C ASP A 87 5.83 4.42 -18.33
N ARG A 88 5.51 4.04 -17.10
CA ARG A 88 6.43 4.13 -15.96
C ARG A 88 7.52 3.07 -15.99
N TRP A 89 7.19 1.86 -16.47
CA TRP A 89 8.16 0.80 -16.64
C TRP A 89 9.18 1.18 -17.72
N ASP A 90 8.72 1.59 -18.90
CA ASP A 90 9.57 2.03 -20.01
C ASP A 90 10.52 3.17 -19.59
N ALA A 91 10.04 4.05 -18.70
CA ALA A 91 10.84 5.16 -18.19
C ALA A 91 12.03 4.68 -17.33
N ILE A 92 11.86 3.63 -16.52
CA ILE A 92 12.88 3.16 -15.56
C ILE A 92 13.62 1.89 -16.01
N GLU A 93 13.12 1.16 -16.99
CA GLU A 93 13.68 -0.13 -17.43
C GLU A 93 15.19 -0.03 -17.75
N PRO A 94 15.72 1.00 -18.44
CA PRO A 94 17.16 1.08 -18.67
C PRO A 94 17.97 1.26 -17.38
N LEU A 95 17.37 1.85 -16.34
CA LEU A 95 18.00 2.03 -15.03
C LEU A 95 18.03 0.74 -14.21
N THR A 96 17.13 -0.22 -14.48
CA THR A 96 17.10 -1.51 -13.78
C THR A 96 18.10 -2.52 -14.36
N ARG A 97 18.54 -2.32 -15.62
CA ARG A 97 19.57 -3.14 -16.28
C ARG A 97 21.00 -2.78 -15.87
N LEU A 98 21.18 -1.70 -15.12
CA LEU A 98 22.49 -1.35 -14.58
C LEU A 98 22.86 -2.36 -13.49
N GLU A 99 24.04 -2.98 -13.59
CA GLU A 99 24.60 -3.89 -12.56
C GLU A 99 24.98 -3.15 -11.25
N ARG A 100 24.60 -1.87 -11.13
CA ARG A 100 24.88 -1.00 -9.99
C ARG A 100 23.66 -0.15 -9.65
N THR A 101 23.58 0.31 -8.41
CA THR A 101 22.56 1.30 -8.03
C THR A 101 22.69 2.58 -8.87
N PRO A 102 21.58 3.08 -9.47
CA PRO A 102 21.64 4.27 -10.29
C PRO A 102 22.03 5.51 -9.47
N ARG A 103 22.98 6.28 -10.00
CA ARG A 103 23.48 7.55 -9.45
C ARG A 103 22.66 8.70 -10.01
N ARG A 104 22.86 9.90 -9.42
CA ARG A 104 22.17 11.13 -9.84
C ARG A 104 22.41 11.47 -11.33
N SER A 105 23.58 11.15 -11.87
CA SER A 105 23.93 11.30 -13.29
C SER A 105 23.05 10.44 -14.18
N ASP A 106 22.82 9.18 -13.82
CA ASP A 106 22.07 8.21 -14.62
C ASP A 106 20.59 8.67 -14.76
N TYR A 107 20.00 9.19 -13.68
CA TYR A 107 18.65 9.77 -13.74
C TYR A 107 18.56 11.04 -14.59
N ARG A 108 19.62 11.87 -14.63
CA ARG A 108 19.66 13.07 -15.48
C ARG A 108 19.78 12.69 -16.95
N GLN A 109 20.68 11.75 -17.25
CA GLN A 109 20.84 11.22 -18.60
C GLN A 109 19.54 10.60 -19.11
N ARG A 110 18.91 9.73 -18.31
CA ARG A 110 17.64 9.10 -18.69
C ARG A 110 16.51 10.12 -18.87
N SER A 111 16.48 11.17 -18.06
CA SER A 111 15.51 12.27 -18.22
C SER A 111 15.69 12.97 -19.57
N ALA A 112 16.93 13.24 -19.98
CA ALA A 112 17.21 13.89 -21.27
C ALA A 112 16.86 12.98 -22.46
N GLU A 113 17.12 11.67 -22.35
CA GLU A 113 16.70 10.68 -23.36
C GLU A 113 15.17 10.65 -23.52
N LEU A 114 14.43 10.66 -22.40
CA LEU A 114 12.97 10.66 -22.43
C LEU A 114 12.40 11.96 -22.99
N GLU A 115 13.06 13.10 -22.73
CA GLU A 115 12.72 14.39 -23.31
C GLU A 115 12.91 14.39 -24.84
N ALA A 116 14.03 13.84 -25.34
CA ALA A 116 14.27 13.68 -26.77
C ALA A 116 13.24 12.75 -27.46
N LEU A 117 12.68 11.78 -26.73
CA LEU A 117 11.61 10.88 -27.20
C LEU A 117 10.20 11.49 -27.08
N GLY A 118 10.08 12.76 -26.70
CA GLY A 118 8.79 13.44 -26.53
C GLY A 118 7.99 13.00 -25.30
N ARG A 119 8.63 12.33 -24.34
CA ARG A 119 8.01 11.82 -23.10
C ARG A 119 8.68 12.46 -21.86
N PRO A 120 8.51 13.77 -21.63
CA PRO A 120 9.25 14.46 -20.57
C PRO A 120 8.98 13.86 -19.19
N CYS A 121 10.04 13.42 -18.51
CA CYS A 121 9.96 12.87 -17.16
C CYS A 121 11.14 13.36 -16.34
N SER A 122 10.88 14.08 -15.23
CA SER A 122 11.95 14.67 -14.44
C SER A 122 12.83 13.62 -13.74
N PRO A 123 14.12 13.91 -13.48
CA PRO A 123 15.02 12.99 -12.79
C PRO A 123 14.50 12.56 -11.41
N ARG A 124 13.79 13.47 -10.73
CA ARG A 124 13.17 13.20 -9.41
C ARG A 124 12.02 12.20 -9.53
N SER A 125 11.22 12.28 -10.59
CA SER A 125 10.14 11.32 -10.85
C SER A 125 10.69 9.94 -11.17
N LEU A 126 11.75 9.86 -11.99
CA LEU A 126 12.46 8.60 -12.29
C LEU A 126 13.01 7.95 -11.02
N ARG A 127 13.72 8.72 -10.18
CA ARG A 127 14.20 8.22 -8.88
C ARG A 127 13.06 7.72 -8.01
N ARG A 128 11.94 8.44 -7.94
CA ARG A 128 10.78 8.01 -7.15
C ARG A 128 10.18 6.69 -7.66
N TYR A 129 10.13 6.49 -8.98
CA TYR A 129 9.65 5.24 -9.58
C TYR A 129 10.61 4.09 -9.29
N PHE A 130 11.91 4.30 -9.49
CA PHE A 130 12.94 3.31 -9.22
C PHE A 130 12.97 2.91 -7.74
N ASP A 131 13.00 3.88 -6.82
CA ASP A 131 12.98 3.61 -5.37
C ASP A 131 11.74 2.83 -4.95
N ARG A 132 10.58 3.12 -5.56
CA ARG A 132 9.34 2.42 -5.26
C ARG A 132 9.38 0.97 -5.72
N TRP A 133 9.86 0.73 -6.95
CA TRP A 133 10.05 -0.60 -7.50
C TRP A 133 11.07 -1.42 -6.68
N ALA A 134 12.21 -0.82 -6.33
CA ALA A 134 13.24 -1.46 -5.52
C ALA A 134 12.73 -1.83 -4.12
N ARG A 135 12.00 -0.93 -3.43
CA ARG A 135 11.41 -1.22 -2.11
C ARG A 135 10.32 -2.29 -2.14
N ALA A 136 9.66 -2.46 -3.28
CA ALA A 136 8.64 -3.48 -3.48
C ALA A 136 9.23 -4.85 -3.88
N GLY A 137 10.54 -5.07 -3.70
CA GLY A 137 11.17 -6.33 -4.07
C GLY A 137 11.20 -6.54 -5.59
N GLN A 138 11.34 -5.46 -6.36
CA GLN A 138 11.35 -5.48 -7.83
C GLN A 138 10.00 -5.83 -8.48
N ASP A 139 8.90 -5.71 -7.72
CA ASP A 139 7.56 -5.85 -8.25
C ASP A 139 7.16 -4.65 -9.13
N ARG A 140 6.79 -4.94 -10.38
CA ARG A 140 6.30 -3.94 -11.36
C ARG A 140 4.97 -3.33 -10.93
N MET A 141 4.11 -4.07 -10.22
CA MET A 141 2.81 -3.58 -9.76
C MET A 141 2.93 -2.39 -8.81
N ALA A 142 4.07 -2.22 -8.15
CA ALA A 142 4.37 -1.05 -7.34
C ALA A 142 4.33 0.26 -8.15
N LEU A 143 4.57 0.21 -9.45
CA LEU A 143 4.54 1.40 -10.32
C LEU A 143 3.12 1.87 -10.62
N VAL A 144 2.09 1.05 -10.41
CA VAL A 144 0.69 1.45 -10.57
C VAL A 144 0.37 2.54 -9.54
N PRO A 145 -0.23 3.67 -9.95
CA PRO A 145 -0.66 4.68 -8.99
C PRO A 145 -1.73 4.11 -8.06
N ALA A 146 -1.52 4.18 -6.75
CA ALA A 146 -2.55 3.96 -5.74
C ALA A 146 -3.52 5.16 -5.64
N THR A 147 -3.99 5.69 -6.77
CA THR A 147 -4.91 6.84 -6.81
C THR A 147 -6.24 6.53 -6.14
N SER A 148 -6.70 5.27 -6.18
CA SER A 148 -7.88 4.83 -5.42
C SER A 148 -7.70 4.86 -3.90
N ARG A 149 -6.47 4.93 -3.39
CA ARG A 149 -6.14 5.06 -1.96
C ARG A 149 -5.82 6.49 -1.54
N ARG A 150 -5.85 7.46 -2.47
CA ARG A 150 -5.73 8.88 -2.11
C ARG A 150 -7.10 9.33 -1.61
N GLY A 151 -7.19 9.63 -0.31
CA GLY A 151 -8.40 10.21 0.27
C GLY A 151 -8.86 11.40 -0.57
N GLY A 152 -10.12 11.39 -0.99
CA GLY A 152 -10.66 12.46 -1.83
C GLY A 152 -10.52 13.80 -1.11
N ARG A 153 -9.94 14.80 -1.79
CA ARG A 153 -10.01 16.18 -1.31
C ARG A 153 -11.49 16.54 -1.14
N GLY A 154 -11.89 16.89 0.08
CA GLY A 154 -13.24 17.37 0.38
C GLY A 154 -14.30 16.29 0.64
N ARG A 155 -13.99 14.99 0.53
CA ARG A 155 -14.89 13.93 1.00
C ARG A 155 -14.46 13.45 2.37
N SER A 156 -15.36 13.56 3.34
CA SER A 156 -15.23 12.93 4.64
C SER A 156 -15.01 11.42 4.45
N ARG A 157 -14.13 10.81 5.25
CA ARG A 157 -13.99 9.35 5.24
C ARG A 157 -15.33 8.76 5.73
N ARG A 158 -15.77 7.63 5.16
CA ARG A 158 -16.98 6.89 5.61
C ARG A 158 -17.03 6.61 7.12
N THR A 159 -15.86 6.57 7.76
CA THR A 159 -15.68 6.36 9.20
C THR A 159 -15.46 7.64 10.01
N SER A 160 -15.54 8.81 9.39
CA SER A 160 -15.32 10.10 10.06
C SER A 160 -16.51 10.50 10.92
N LEU A 161 -16.21 11.22 12.01
CA LEU A 161 -17.24 11.71 12.94
C LEU A 161 -18.26 12.63 12.27
N LEU A 162 -17.85 13.40 11.26
CA LEU A 162 -18.74 14.30 10.50
C LEU A 162 -19.78 13.54 9.67
N GLU A 163 -19.45 12.33 9.21
CA GLU A 163 -20.37 11.49 8.45
C GLU A 163 -21.32 10.71 9.38
N ARG A 164 -20.84 10.31 10.56
CA ARG A 164 -21.65 9.65 11.60
C ARG A 164 -22.61 10.60 12.31
N HIS A 165 -22.25 11.88 12.44
CA HIS A 165 -23.03 12.88 13.16
C HIS A 165 -23.27 14.12 12.29
N PRO A 166 -24.33 14.15 11.46
CA PRO A 166 -24.61 15.28 10.55
C PRO A 166 -24.84 16.60 11.30
N ALA A 167 -25.33 16.52 12.54
CA ALA A 167 -25.42 17.64 13.47
C ALA A 167 -24.07 18.35 13.72
N LEU A 168 -22.99 17.60 13.85
CA LEU A 168 -21.66 18.16 14.08
C LEU A 168 -21.20 18.98 12.88
N ARG A 169 -21.50 18.50 11.67
CA ARG A 169 -21.22 19.22 10.44
C ARG A 169 -21.93 20.56 10.39
N GLN A 170 -23.21 20.59 10.78
CA GLN A 170 -23.98 21.84 10.85
C GLN A 170 -23.34 22.85 11.80
N PHE A 171 -22.94 22.43 13.01
CA PHE A 171 -22.25 23.33 13.95
C PHE A 171 -20.92 23.87 13.42
N VAL A 172 -20.14 23.03 12.74
CA VAL A 172 -18.89 23.44 12.10
C VAL A 172 -19.15 24.46 10.99
N ASP A 173 -20.10 24.17 10.10
CA ASP A 173 -20.45 25.06 8.99
C ASP A 173 -20.99 26.41 9.50
N ASP A 174 -21.83 26.40 10.53
CA ASP A 174 -22.37 27.60 11.15
C ASP A 174 -21.29 28.43 11.87
N ALA A 175 -20.38 27.78 12.60
CA ALA A 175 -19.26 28.45 13.24
C ALA A 175 -18.28 29.05 12.21
N ILE A 176 -18.02 28.35 11.09
CA ILE A 176 -17.21 28.89 10.00
C ILE A 176 -17.87 30.13 9.41
N ARG A 177 -19.17 30.08 9.10
CA ARG A 177 -19.89 31.23 8.53
C ARG A 177 -19.95 32.43 9.48
N SER A 178 -20.28 32.19 10.75
CA SER A 178 -20.54 33.25 11.73
C SER A 178 -19.29 33.81 12.40
N VAL A 179 -18.21 33.03 12.51
CA VAL A 179 -16.99 33.43 13.25
C VAL A 179 -15.79 33.62 12.31
N TYR A 180 -15.63 32.78 11.30
CA TYR A 180 -14.42 32.78 10.45
C TYR A 180 -14.59 33.60 9.16
N LEU A 181 -15.71 33.43 8.47
CA LEU A 181 -16.01 34.09 7.19
C LEU A 181 -16.65 35.48 7.36
N THR A 182 -16.28 36.19 8.43
CA THR A 182 -16.74 37.56 8.68
C THR A 182 -15.66 38.58 8.29
N THR A 183 -16.07 39.83 8.12
CA THR A 183 -15.17 40.96 7.80
C THR A 183 -14.06 41.12 8.85
N ALA A 184 -14.41 40.90 10.13
CA ALA A 184 -13.47 40.81 11.24
C ALA A 184 -13.10 39.34 11.49
N ARG A 185 -12.24 38.78 10.61
CA ARG A 185 -11.81 37.38 10.68
C ARG A 185 -11.25 37.05 12.07
N ARG A 186 -11.92 36.17 12.80
CA ARG A 186 -11.46 35.67 14.09
C ARG A 186 -10.54 34.45 13.90
N PRO A 187 -9.60 34.20 14.84
CA PRO A 187 -8.71 33.04 14.73
C PRO A 187 -9.49 31.73 14.75
N VAL A 188 -8.89 30.68 14.18
CA VAL A 188 -9.48 29.33 14.14
C VAL A 188 -9.84 28.82 15.54
N SER A 189 -9.08 29.21 16.57
CA SER A 189 -9.39 28.88 17.97
C SER A 189 -10.76 29.39 18.44
N ALA A 190 -11.23 30.54 17.93
CA ALA A 190 -12.56 31.06 18.22
C ALA A 190 -13.67 30.22 17.58
N VAL A 191 -13.43 29.72 16.36
CA VAL A 191 -14.32 28.77 15.67
C VAL A 191 -14.40 27.47 16.46
N THR A 192 -13.26 26.91 16.86
CA THR A 192 -13.20 25.67 17.65
C THR A 192 -13.96 25.81 18.96
N ARG A 193 -13.75 26.90 19.71
CA ARG A 193 -14.49 27.16 20.96
C ARG A 193 -15.99 27.22 20.71
N ARG A 194 -16.43 27.93 19.66
CA ARG A 194 -17.85 28.02 19.32
C ARG A 194 -18.49 26.66 19.02
N VAL A 195 -17.80 25.82 18.24
CA VAL A 195 -18.26 24.46 17.92
C VAL A 195 -18.36 23.61 19.17
N LEU A 196 -17.37 23.69 20.07
CA LEU A 196 -17.38 22.93 21.33
C LEU A 196 -18.51 23.38 22.26
N ASP A 197 -18.76 24.69 22.37
CA ASP A 197 -19.86 25.23 23.18
C ASP A 197 -21.23 24.80 22.65
N ASP A 198 -21.44 24.85 21.33
CA ASP A 198 -22.68 24.42 20.69
C ASP A 198 -22.89 22.90 20.85
N LEU A 199 -21.81 22.12 20.74
CA LEU A 199 -21.84 20.67 20.95
C LEU A 199 -22.11 20.31 22.41
N ALA A 200 -21.52 21.01 23.38
CA ALA A 200 -21.76 20.81 24.80
C ALA A 200 -23.22 21.15 25.17
N ARG A 201 -23.76 22.27 24.66
CA ARG A 201 -25.18 22.63 24.82
C ARG A 201 -26.13 21.56 24.28
N ARG A 202 -25.77 20.94 23.14
CA ARG A 202 -26.56 19.85 22.55
C ARG A 202 -26.47 18.58 23.39
N ASN A 203 -25.26 18.17 23.77
CA ASN A 203 -25.05 16.96 24.56
C ASN A 203 -25.74 17.04 25.93
N ALA A 204 -25.84 18.23 26.54
CA ALA A 204 -26.56 18.44 27.79
C ALA A 204 -28.08 18.15 27.69
N ARG A 205 -28.65 18.13 26.49
CA ARG A 205 -30.08 17.86 26.23
C ARG A 205 -30.34 16.44 25.75
N LEU A 206 -29.29 15.64 25.53
CA LEU A 206 -29.39 14.29 25.01
C LEU A 206 -29.01 13.27 26.10
N PRO A 207 -29.61 12.07 26.08
CA PRO A 207 -29.16 10.98 26.92
C PRO A 207 -27.73 10.54 26.53
N ALA A 208 -26.99 9.97 27.49
CA ALA A 208 -25.54 9.75 27.40
C ALA A 208 -25.12 8.81 26.25
N ASP A 209 -26.01 7.94 25.81
CA ASP A 209 -25.87 7.03 24.68
C ASP A 209 -25.90 7.74 23.31
N GLN A 210 -26.51 8.92 23.25
CA GLN A 210 -26.64 9.73 22.02
C GLN A 210 -25.70 10.94 21.98
N ALA A 211 -24.91 11.14 23.05
CA ALA A 211 -23.96 12.24 23.13
C ALA A 211 -22.77 12.01 22.20
N VAL A 212 -22.38 13.06 21.46
CA VAL A 212 -21.19 13.01 20.61
C VAL A 212 -19.96 13.21 21.50
N PRO A 213 -18.92 12.37 21.40
CA PRO A 213 -17.74 12.52 22.24
C PRO A 213 -17.06 13.87 22.00
N LEU A 214 -16.86 14.64 23.08
CA LEU A 214 -16.07 15.87 23.04
C LEU A 214 -14.58 15.50 23.04
N PRO A 215 -13.75 16.13 22.19
CA PRO A 215 -12.31 15.96 22.28
C PRO A 215 -11.85 16.44 23.66
N ARG A 216 -11.13 15.59 24.40
CA ARG A 216 -10.51 16.00 25.65
C ARG A 216 -9.52 17.11 25.31
N VAL A 217 -9.83 18.33 25.71
CA VAL A 217 -8.86 19.42 25.68
C VAL A 217 -7.73 18.95 26.59
N GLY A 218 -6.52 18.82 26.04
CA GLY A 218 -5.36 18.41 26.82
C GLY A 218 -5.28 19.29 28.06
N LEU A 219 -5.45 18.68 29.23
CA LEU A 219 -5.04 19.27 30.48
C LEU A 219 -3.57 19.63 30.29
N GLU A 220 -3.27 20.92 30.40
CA GLU A 220 -1.90 21.44 30.55
C GLU A 220 -1.15 20.53 31.54
N PRO A 221 0.10 20.15 31.25
CA PRO A 221 0.88 19.37 32.21
C PRO A 221 0.96 20.17 33.51
N THR A 222 0.35 19.62 34.55
CA THR A 222 0.58 20.08 35.92
C THR A 222 1.90 19.51 36.36
N THR A 223 2.72 20.39 36.94
CA THR A 223 4.05 20.20 37.54
C THR A 223 5.24 20.08 36.59
#